data_AF-A0A7D9I4V6-F1
#
_entry.id   AF-A0A7D9I4V6-F1
#
_cell.length_a   1.000
_cell.length_b   1.000
_cell.length_c   1.000
_cell.angle_alpha   90.00
_cell.angle_beta   90.00
_cell.angle_gamma   90.00
#
_symmetry.space_group_name_H-M   'P 1'
#
loop_
_entity.id
_entity.type
_entity.pdbx_description
1 polymer ?
#
loop_
_entity_poly.entity_id
_entity_poly.type
_entity_poly.pdbx_seq_one_letter_code
_entity_poly.pdbx_strand_id
1 'polypeptide(L)'
;MGIHALFIDFCKANDLVDRFWLWTRSFLEGRSQQLKLQGALLSIRPCPSGVSQGSVISPTLFNVHVDDLEDCIPNYLDINTHKYADDCTQDEVIPYGSTTNMQEVLDNKRLGT
;
A
#
# COMPACT_ATOMS: atom_id res chain seq x y z
N MET A 1 -5.98 8.88 -0.03
CA MET A 1 -7.08 7.92 0.23
C MET A 1 -6.51 6.77 1.06
N GLY A 2 -6.92 6.59 2.32
CA GLY A 2 -6.25 5.62 3.21
C GLY A 2 -6.53 4.16 2.84
N ILE A 3 -5.63 3.25 3.24
CA ILE A 3 -5.74 1.78 3.07
C ILE A 3 -7.12 1.21 3.41
N HIS A 4 -7.83 1.85 4.34
CA HIS A 4 -9.19 1.48 4.70
C HIS A 4 -10.12 1.58 3.49
N ALA A 5 -10.19 2.73 2.82
CA ALA A 5 -11.11 2.98 1.70
C ALA A 5 -10.76 2.14 0.46
N LEU A 6 -9.47 2.05 0.13
CA LEU A 6 -9.01 1.25 -1.01
C LEU A 6 -9.37 -0.23 -0.84
N PHE A 7 -9.23 -0.77 0.37
CA PHE A 7 -9.57 -2.17 0.61
C PHE A 7 -11.08 -2.45 0.59
N ILE A 8 -11.91 -1.46 0.96
CA ILE A 8 -13.37 -1.53 0.76
C ILE A 8 -13.69 -1.71 -0.71
N ASP A 9 -13.06 -0.90 -1.56
CA ASP A 9 -13.34 -0.90 -2.98
C ASP A 9 -12.77 -2.16 -3.65
N PHE A 10 -11.59 -2.62 -3.23
CA PHE A 10 -11.01 -3.91 -3.66
C PHE A 10 -11.92 -5.10 -3.34
N CYS A 11 -12.46 -5.18 -2.10
CA CYS A 11 -13.35 -6.28 -1.73
C CYS A 11 -14.63 -6.31 -2.56
N LYS A 12 -15.21 -5.13 -2.81
CA LYS A 12 -16.41 -5.00 -3.66
C LYS A 12 -16.12 -5.35 -5.12
N ALA A 13 -14.95 -4.99 -5.64
CA ALA A 13 -14.58 -5.23 -7.03
C ALA A 13 -14.29 -6.71 -7.33
N ASN A 14 -13.92 -7.51 -6.33
CA ASN A 14 -13.48 -8.90 -6.49
C ASN A 14 -14.48 -9.95 -5.97
N ASP A 15 -15.73 -9.57 -5.69
CA ASP A 15 -16.78 -10.46 -5.14
C ASP A 15 -16.27 -11.33 -3.97
N LEU A 16 -15.40 -10.77 -3.12
CA LEU A 16 -14.89 -11.50 -1.97
C LEU A 16 -16.06 -11.81 -1.03
N VAL A 17 -16.10 -13.04 -0.52
CA VAL A 17 -17.17 -13.52 0.37
C VAL A 17 -17.54 -12.45 1.39
N ASP A 18 -18.82 -12.09 1.49
CA ASP A 18 -19.33 -11.02 2.36
C ASP A 18 -18.74 -11.04 3.78
N ARG A 19 -18.50 -12.24 4.31
CA ARG A 19 -17.90 -12.44 5.64
C ARG A 19 -16.46 -11.97 5.73
N PHE A 20 -15.65 -12.19 4.70
CA PHE A 20 -14.27 -11.73 4.64
C PHE A 20 -14.19 -10.20 4.55
N TRP A 21 -15.08 -9.60 3.75
CA TRP A 21 -15.26 -8.16 3.68
C TRP A 21 -15.61 -7.57 5.06
N LEU A 22 -16.67 -8.08 5.71
CA LEU A 22 -17.10 -7.62 7.03
C LEU A 22 -16.01 -7.79 8.10
N TRP A 23 -15.32 -8.92 8.08
CA TRP A 23 -14.21 -9.19 9.00
C TRP A 23 -13.07 -8.19 8.80
N THR A 24 -12.69 -7.91 7.56
CA THR A 24 -11.60 -6.98 7.28
C THR A 24 -11.98 -5.54 7.61
N ARG A 25 -13.22 -5.14 7.32
CA ARG A 25 -13.77 -3.85 7.76
C ARG A 25 -13.68 -3.72 9.28
N SER A 26 -14.10 -4.74 10.03
CA SER A 26 -14.00 -4.76 11.49
C SER A 26 -12.55 -4.74 11.99
N PHE A 27 -11.62 -5.32 11.23
CA PHE A 27 -10.19 -5.30 11.56
C PHE A 27 -9.58 -3.91 11.38
N LEU A 28 -10.04 -3.13 10.40
CA LEU A 28 -9.48 -1.82 10.06
C LEU A 28 -10.17 -0.68 10.82
N GLU A 29 -11.50 -0.67 10.93
CA GLU A 29 -12.28 0.44 11.49
C GLU A 29 -12.15 0.60 13.02
N GLY A 30 -12.30 1.84 13.51
CA GLY A 30 -12.38 2.12 14.95
C GLY A 30 -11.11 1.86 15.75
N ARG A 31 -9.97 1.65 15.09
CA ARG A 31 -8.70 1.35 15.76
C ARG A 31 -8.16 2.54 16.54
N SER A 32 -7.48 2.22 17.65
CA SER A 32 -6.69 3.15 18.44
C SER A 32 -5.37 2.49 18.85
N GLN A 33 -4.40 3.32 19.18
CA GLN A 33 -3.06 2.90 19.59
C GLN A 33 -2.66 3.62 20.88
N GLN A 34 -1.82 2.97 21.68
CA GLN A 34 -1.31 3.49 22.93
C GLN A 34 0.18 3.16 23.04
N LEU A 35 0.98 4.14 23.46
CA LEU A 35 2.43 3.97 23.60
C LEU A 35 2.79 3.63 25.05
N LYS A 36 3.64 2.62 25.23
CA LYS A 36 4.25 2.26 26.52
C LYS A 36 5.71 2.69 26.52
N LEU A 37 6.09 3.62 27.39
CA LEU A 37 7.47 4.07 27.59
C LEU A 37 7.90 3.86 29.03
N GLN A 38 9.01 3.14 29.24
CA GLN A 38 9.64 3.00 30.57
C GLN A 38 8.67 2.60 31.70
N GLY A 39 7.71 1.71 31.40
CA GLY A 39 6.71 1.25 32.37
C GLY A 39 5.45 2.12 32.49
N ALA A 40 5.43 3.31 31.91
CA ALA A 40 4.24 4.16 31.83
C ALA A 40 3.46 3.92 30.55
N LEU A 41 2.12 3.98 30.64
CA LEU A 41 1.21 3.97 29.51
C LEU A 41 0.78 5.40 29.19
N LEU A 42 1.02 5.85 27.96
CA LEU A 42 0.64 7.18 27.47
C LEU A 42 -0.83 7.22 27.02
N SER A 43 -1.31 8.38 26.60
CA SER A 43 -2.70 8.52 26.14
C SER A 43 -3.00 7.69 24.89
N ILE A 44 -4.23 7.20 24.83
CA ILE A 44 -4.76 6.49 23.66
C ILE A 44 -4.99 7.50 22.54
N ARG A 45 -4.58 7.16 21.32
CA ARG A 45 -4.78 7.97 20.11
C ARG A 45 -5.50 7.14 19.04
N PRO A 46 -6.47 7.69 18.31
CA PRO A 46 -7.05 7.02 17.15
C PRO A 46 -5.98 6.66 16.11
N CYS A 47 -6.15 5.53 15.42
CA CYS A 47 -5.29 5.07 14.34
C CYS A 47 -6.13 5.00 13.05
N PRO A 48 -6.29 6.13 12.32
CA PRO A 48 -7.20 6.21 11.18
C PRO A 48 -6.66 5.55 9.90
N SER A 49 -5.39 5.14 9.90
CA SER A 49 -4.71 4.61 8.71
C SER A 49 -3.76 3.47 9.07
N GLY A 50 -3.27 2.78 8.03
CA GLY A 50 -2.36 1.65 8.17
C GLY A 50 -3.07 0.37 8.61
N VAL A 51 -2.27 -0.59 9.06
CA VAL A 51 -2.70 -1.90 9.55
C VAL A 51 -1.98 -2.20 10.86
N SER A 52 -2.53 -3.08 11.70
CA SER A 52 -1.91 -3.43 12.98
C SER A 52 -0.63 -4.25 12.78
N GLN A 53 0.53 -3.67 13.10
CA GLN A 53 1.80 -4.38 13.00
C GLN A 53 1.79 -5.66 13.86
N GLY A 54 2.34 -6.76 13.30
CA GLY A 54 2.37 -8.06 13.95
C GLY A 54 1.10 -8.92 13.76
N SER A 55 0.06 -8.41 13.10
CA SER A 55 -1.07 -9.23 12.66
C SER A 55 -0.72 -10.04 11.40
N VAL A 56 -1.23 -11.27 11.32
CA VAL A 56 -0.99 -12.20 10.20
C VAL A 56 -1.51 -11.65 8.88
N ILE A 57 -2.65 -10.95 8.87
CA ILE A 57 -3.24 -10.44 7.62
C ILE A 57 -2.65 -9.11 7.18
N SER A 58 -1.96 -8.40 8.07
CA SER A 58 -1.49 -7.05 7.80
C SER A 58 -0.54 -6.95 6.59
N PRO A 59 0.44 -7.86 6.39
CA PRO A 59 1.25 -7.86 5.17
C PRO A 59 0.43 -8.04 3.89
N THR A 60 -0.59 -8.90 3.90
CA THR A 60 -1.47 -9.10 2.74
C THR A 60 -2.27 -7.84 2.42
N LEU A 61 -2.84 -7.19 3.44
CA LEU A 61 -3.58 -5.93 3.25
C LEU A 61 -2.65 -4.81 2.76
N PHE A 62 -1.40 -4.79 3.22
CA PHE A 62 -0.40 -3.85 2.74
C PHE A 62 -0.07 -4.10 1.27
N ASN A 63 0.17 -5.35 0.86
CA ASN A 63 0.47 -5.68 -0.53
C ASN A 63 -0.66 -5.27 -1.48
N VAL A 64 -1.92 -5.51 -1.11
CA VAL A 64 -3.08 -5.05 -1.88
C VAL A 64 -3.12 -3.52 -1.97
N HIS A 65 -2.67 -2.83 -0.92
CA HIS A 65 -2.67 -1.38 -0.90
C HIS A 65 -1.65 -0.74 -1.85
N VAL A 66 -0.53 -1.42 -2.09
CA VAL A 66 0.57 -0.93 -2.93
C VAL A 66 0.58 -1.59 -4.32
N ASP A 67 -0.45 -2.35 -4.66
CA ASP A 67 -0.45 -3.12 -5.90
C ASP A 67 -0.56 -2.21 -7.14
N ASP A 68 -1.26 -1.08 -7.00
CA ASP A 68 -1.49 -0.05 -8.03
C ASP A 68 -0.26 0.82 -8.33
N LEU A 69 0.89 0.59 -7.67
CA LEU A 69 2.12 1.33 -7.94
C LEU A 69 2.62 1.17 -9.38
N GLU A 70 2.31 0.05 -10.02
CA GLU A 70 2.66 -0.22 -11.42
C GLU A 70 1.75 0.53 -12.40
N ASP A 71 0.51 0.83 -12.02
CA ASP A 71 -0.45 1.57 -12.85
C ASP A 71 -0.01 3.02 -13.11
N CYS A 72 0.94 3.52 -12.32
CA CYS A 72 1.54 4.85 -12.52
C CYS A 72 2.57 4.88 -13.66
N ILE A 73 2.98 3.73 -14.20
CA ILE A 73 3.95 3.65 -15.29
C ILE A 73 3.21 3.80 -16.63
N PRO A 74 3.56 4.78 -17.47
CA PRO A 74 2.97 4.88 -18.80
C PRO A 74 3.17 3.61 -19.61
N ASN A 75 2.09 3.07 -20.19
CA ASN A 75 2.08 1.81 -20.95
C ASN A 75 3.05 1.74 -22.15
N TYR A 76 3.59 2.88 -22.60
CA TYR A 76 4.57 2.94 -23.69
C TYR A 76 6.03 2.90 -23.21
N LEU A 77 6.28 2.95 -21.90
CA LEU A 77 7.60 2.81 -21.33
C LEU A 77 7.86 1.34 -20.96
N ASP A 78 9.03 0.85 -21.33
CA ASP A 78 9.49 -0.51 -21.01
C ASP A 78 10.28 -0.47 -19.69
N ILE A 79 9.55 -0.49 -18.57
CA ILE A 79 10.08 -0.38 -17.21
C ILE A 79 9.67 -1.60 -16.41
N ASN A 80 10.64 -2.32 -15.86
CA ASN A 80 10.39 -3.42 -14.96
C ASN A 80 10.08 -2.89 -13.56
N THR A 81 9.15 -3.53 -12.86
CA THR A 81 8.88 -3.26 -11.45
C THR A 81 9.06 -4.53 -10.63
N HIS A 82 9.79 -4.39 -9.53
CA HIS A 82 10.07 -5.44 -8.57
C HIS A 82 9.58 -5.00 -7.19
N LYS A 83 8.54 -5.66 -6.67
CA LYS A 83 7.94 -5.39 -5.36
C LYS A 83 8.27 -6.51 -4.38
N TYR A 84 8.71 -6.16 -3.18
CA TYR A 84 8.85 -7.09 -2.06
C TYR A 84 8.53 -6.39 -0.74
N ALA A 85 7.40 -6.76 -0.13
CA ALA A 85 6.88 -6.04 1.04
C ALA A 85 6.83 -4.53 0.77
N ASP A 86 7.50 -3.70 1.57
CA ASP A 86 7.60 -2.25 1.40
C ASP A 86 8.68 -1.79 0.40
N ASP A 87 9.56 -2.69 -0.06
CA ASP A 87 10.56 -2.38 -1.07
C ASP A 87 9.96 -2.44 -2.48
N CYS A 88 10.17 -1.37 -3.25
CA CYS A 88 9.79 -1.28 -4.66
C CYS A 88 10.99 -0.75 -5.46
N THR A 89 11.48 -1.56 -6.41
CA THR A 89 12.57 -1.20 -7.33
C THR A 89 12.05 -1.19 -8.74
N GLN A 90 12.47 -0.18 -9.52
CA GLN A 90 12.16 -0.07 -10.94
C GLN A 90 13.45 0.04 -11.73
N ASP A 91 13.54 -0.68 -12.83
CA ASP A 91 14.69 -0.66 -13.73
C ASP A 91 14.26 -0.56 -15.19
N GLU A 92 15.15 0.03 -15.98
CA GLU A 92 15.00 0.26 -17.41
C GLU A 92 16.22 -0.31 -18.13
N VAL A 93 16.00 -1.04 -19.21
CA VAL A 93 17.09 -1.48 -20.09
C VAL A 93 17.37 -0.38 -21.11
N ILE A 94 18.52 0.28 -20.97
CA ILE A 94 18.88 1.43 -21.82
C ILE A 94 19.91 1.01 -22.88
N PRO A 95 19.58 1.12 -24.18
CA PRO A 95 20.56 0.91 -25.24
C PRO A 95 21.72 1.91 -25.17
N TYR A 96 22.91 1.49 -25.61
CA TYR A 96 24.08 2.36 -25.61
C TYR A 96 23.84 3.62 -26.46
N GLY A 97 24.05 4.80 -25.87
CA GLY A 97 23.85 6.10 -26.52
C GLY A 97 22.41 6.64 -26.45
N SER A 98 21.49 5.90 -25.84
CA SER A 98 20.12 6.37 -25.57
C SER A 98 19.99 7.07 -24.21
N THR A 99 18.88 7.75 -24.00
CA THR A 99 18.52 8.40 -22.73
C THR A 99 17.53 7.56 -21.93
N THR A 100 17.56 7.70 -20.61
CA THR A 100 16.60 7.06 -19.69
C THR A 100 15.25 7.75 -19.70
N ASN A 101 14.17 6.99 -19.53
CA ASN A 101 12.82 7.49 -19.28
C ASN A 101 12.44 7.47 -17.79
N MET A 102 13.36 7.10 -16.89
CA MET A 102 13.09 6.99 -15.45
C MET A 102 12.59 8.29 -14.83
N GLN A 103 13.02 9.46 -15.34
CA GLN A 103 12.50 10.74 -14.83
C GLN A 103 11.00 10.89 -15.09
N GLU A 104 10.54 10.48 -16.27
CA GLU A 104 9.12 10.53 -16.63
C GLU A 104 8.29 9.57 -15.76
N VAL A 105 8.83 8.40 -15.44
CA VAL A 105 8.20 7.46 -14.49
C VAL A 105 8.06 8.11 -13.11
N LEU A 106 9.10 8.79 -12.63
CA LEU A 106 9.07 9.48 -11.34
C LEU A 106 8.08 10.64 -11.32
N ASP A 107 7.98 11.40 -12.41
CA ASP A 107 7.07 12.54 -12.52
C ASP A 107 5.59 12.10 -12.52
N ASN A 108 5.30 10.89 -13.01
CA ASN A 108 3.95 10.31 -13.00
C ASN A 108 3.56 9.64 -11.68
N LYS A 109 4.52 9.36 -10.78
CA LYS A 109 4.23 8.77 -9.47
C LYS A 109 3.48 9.76 -8.58
N ARG A 110 2.23 9.44 -8.25
CA ARG A 110 1.51 10.08 -7.15
C ARG A 110 1.86 9.37 -5.85
N LEU A 111 2.78 9.93 -5.08
CA LEU A 111 2.96 9.52 -3.68
C LEU A 111 1.63 9.79 -2.95
N GLY A 112 0.93 8.71 -2.60
CA GLY A 112 -0.40 8.77 -2.00
C GLY A 112 -0.43 9.72 -0.79
N THR A 113 -1.22 10.78 -0.91
CA THR A 113 -1.63 11.65 0.20
C THR A 113 -3.03 11.28 0.69
#